data_AF-A0A514JYM2-F1
#
_entry.id   AF-A0A514JYM2-F1
#
_cell.length_a   1.000
_cell.length_b   1.000
_cell.length_c   1.000
_cell.angle_alpha   90.00
_cell.angle_beta   90.00
_cell.angle_gamma   90.00
#
_symmetry.space_group_name_H-M   'P 1'
#
loop_
_entity.id
_entity.type
_entity.pdbx_description
1 polymer ?
#
loop_
_entity_poly.entity_id
_entity_poly.type
_entity_poly.pdbx_seq_one_letter_code
_entity_poly.pdbx_strand_id
1 'polypeptide(L)'
;MPAPRMSATPLPGIGVKYDLTTREHEHLSVIAHRDGARTVNVYRSDDPDACAHSLRLTVAESAALIDALMPAHHSPNLLHTTDLGLVAERIELSTVSHWNGRLLGETRMRTETGASIVAVLRRAEAIPSPAPDFRLAGGDTLIVIGTREGIEAAAQILGRE
;
A
#
# COMPACT_ATOMS: atom_id res chain seq x y z
N MET A 1 11.73 12.21 -13.98
CA MET A 1 12.52 12.18 -12.73
C MET A 1 12.69 10.71 -12.35
N PRO A 2 13.91 10.13 -12.32
CA PRO A 2 14.05 8.73 -11.92
C PRO A 2 13.72 8.59 -10.43
N ALA A 3 12.87 7.63 -10.10
CA ALA A 3 12.46 7.34 -8.74
C ALA A 3 13.68 6.89 -7.91
N PRO A 4 13.77 7.24 -6.61
CA PRO A 4 14.78 6.69 -5.74
C PRO A 4 14.71 5.16 -5.78
N ARG A 5 15.87 4.51 -5.94
CA ARG A 5 15.96 3.05 -5.93
C ARG A 5 15.96 2.58 -4.48
N MET A 6 14.79 2.18 -4.00
CA MET A 6 14.65 1.48 -2.74
C MET A 6 14.77 -0.02 -2.98
N SER A 7 15.65 -0.72 -2.27
CA SER A 7 15.73 -2.18 -2.29
C SER A 7 15.31 -2.74 -0.93
N ALA A 8 14.64 -3.89 -0.95
CA ALA A 8 14.19 -4.59 0.26
C ALA A 8 14.88 -5.95 0.33
N THR A 9 15.57 -6.21 1.44
CA THR A 9 16.29 -7.44 1.70
C THR A 9 15.75 -8.10 2.96
N PRO A 10 15.17 -9.31 2.88
CA PRO A 10 14.77 -10.04 4.08
C PRO A 10 16.00 -10.42 4.91
N LEU A 11 15.93 -10.18 6.23
CA LEU A 11 16.95 -10.57 7.20
C LEU A 11 16.39 -11.69 8.09
N PRO A 12 16.77 -12.97 7.84
CA PRO A 12 16.26 -14.09 8.61
C PRO A 12 16.42 -13.90 10.12
N GLY A 13 15.32 -14.06 10.86
CA GLY A 13 15.30 -13.90 12.32
C GLY A 13 15.24 -12.46 12.84
N ILE A 14 15.49 -11.45 11.98
CA ILE A 14 15.57 -10.03 12.39
C ILE A 14 14.38 -9.25 11.84
N GLY A 15 14.10 -9.37 10.54
CA GLY A 15 13.03 -8.61 9.88
C GLY A 15 13.34 -8.30 8.42
N VAL A 16 13.11 -7.06 7.98
CA VAL A 16 13.39 -6.61 6.60
C VAL A 16 14.25 -5.36 6.62
N LYS A 17 15.34 -5.36 5.85
CA LYS A 17 16.18 -4.19 5.60
C LYS A 17 15.72 -3.49 4.33
N TYR A 18 15.43 -2.21 4.43
CA TYR A 18 15.19 -1.31 3.31
C TYR A 18 16.42 -0.45 3.11
N ASP A 19 17.01 -0.50 1.93
CA ASP A 19 18.15 0.34 1.56
C ASP A 19 17.68 1.43 0.60
N LEU A 20 18.12 2.65 0.86
CA LEU A 20 17.83 3.84 0.07
C LEU A 20 19.15 4.54 -0.25
N THR A 21 19.39 4.78 -1.53
CA THR A 21 20.45 5.70 -1.97
C THR A 21 19.80 6.99 -2.46
N THR A 22 20.21 8.12 -1.87
CA THR A 22 19.70 9.45 -2.25
C THR A 22 20.30 9.88 -3.59
N ARG A 23 19.80 10.99 -4.15
CA ARG A 23 20.39 11.60 -5.36
C ARG A 23 21.82 12.09 -5.11
N GLU A 24 22.14 12.43 -3.87
CA GLU A 24 23.45 12.93 -3.46
C GLU A 24 24.42 11.77 -3.12
N HIS A 25 24.05 10.53 -3.45
CA HIS A 25 24.81 9.31 -3.17
C HIS A 25 25.00 9.02 -1.68
N GLU A 26 24.17 9.61 -0.82
CA GLU A 26 24.11 9.20 0.57
C GLU A 26 23.34 7.88 0.68
N HIS A 27 23.83 6.98 1.53
CA HIS A 27 23.21 5.70 1.77
C HIS A 27 22.57 5.70 3.15
N LEU A 28 21.30 5.31 3.18
CA LEU A 28 20.50 5.13 4.38
C LEU A 28 19.88 3.74 4.36
N SER A 29 19.82 3.08 5.52
CA SER A 29 19.06 1.84 5.66
C SER A 29 18.09 1.90 6.83
N VAL A 30 16.93 1.26 6.65
CA VAL A 30 15.94 1.06 7.71
C VAL A 30 15.75 -0.43 7.90
N ILE A 31 16.01 -0.93 9.10
CA ILE A 31 15.69 -2.31 9.48
C ILE A 31 14.38 -2.29 10.24
N ALA A 32 13.33 -2.86 9.66
CA ALA A 32 12.08 -3.12 10.34
C ALA A 32 12.18 -4.45 11.08
N HIS A 33 12.32 -4.41 12.40
CA HIS A 33 12.44 -5.60 13.24
C HIS A 33 11.09 -6.28 13.46
N ARG A 34 11.10 -7.57 13.77
CA ARG A 34 9.88 -8.34 14.05
C ARG A 34 9.17 -7.94 15.34
N ASP A 35 9.88 -7.32 16.27
CA ASP A 35 9.33 -6.78 17.53
C ASP A 35 8.62 -5.43 17.35
N GLY A 36 8.59 -4.90 16.13
CA GLY A 36 8.01 -3.61 15.79
C GLY A 36 8.97 -2.42 15.98
N ALA A 37 10.16 -2.63 16.54
CA ALA A 37 11.19 -1.59 16.57
C ALA A 37 11.76 -1.36 15.16
N ARG A 38 12.32 -0.18 14.94
CA ARG A 38 13.02 0.12 13.69
C ARG A 38 14.43 0.62 13.98
N THR A 39 15.40 0.21 13.18
CA THR A 39 16.75 0.76 13.23
C THR A 39 17.00 1.57 11.98
N VAL A 40 17.32 2.85 12.13
CA VAL A 40 17.71 3.72 11.02
C VAL A 40 19.23 3.85 11.06
N ASN A 41 19.88 3.53 9.95
CA ASN A 41 21.32 3.66 9.78
C ASN A 41 21.62 4.68 8.69
N VAL A 42 22.55 5.58 8.98
CA VAL A 42 23.13 6.50 8.00
C VAL A 42 24.56 6.06 7.78
N TYR A 43 24.93 5.82 6.53
CA TYR A 43 26.28 5.43 6.15
C TYR A 43 27.07 6.66 5.72
N ARG A 44 28.40 6.56 5.82
CA ARG A 44 29.26 7.64 5.38
C ARG A 44 29.29 7.71 3.85
N SER A 45 29.43 8.91 3.32
CA SER A 45 29.58 9.12 1.88
C SER A 45 30.96 8.69 1.34
N ASP A 46 31.98 8.65 2.20
CA ASP A 46 33.35 8.23 1.85
C ASP A 46 33.63 6.74 2.04
N ASP A 47 32.80 6.05 2.84
CA ASP A 47 32.82 4.60 3.01
C ASP A 47 31.39 4.07 3.19
N PRO A 48 30.76 3.51 2.14
CA PRO A 48 29.37 3.06 2.18
C PRO A 48 29.15 1.82 3.05
N ASP A 49 30.22 1.13 3.47
CA ASP A 49 30.14 -0.01 4.39
C ASP A 49 30.29 0.44 5.86
N ALA A 50 30.78 1.67 6.09
CA ALA A 50 30.90 2.25 7.42
C ALA A 50 29.61 2.99 7.84
N CYS A 51 28.93 2.44 8.85
CA CYS A 51 27.80 3.10 9.50
C CYS A 51 28.29 4.35 10.27
N ALA A 52 27.84 5.53 9.88
CA ALA A 52 28.12 6.79 10.57
C ALA A 52 27.28 6.90 11.85
N HIS A 53 25.98 6.61 11.74
CA HIS A 53 25.03 6.68 12.84
C HIS A 53 24.00 5.56 12.74
N SER A 54 23.70 4.94 13.87
CA SER A 54 22.63 3.94 14.00
C SER A 54 21.72 4.33 15.15
N LEU A 55 20.43 4.52 14.84
CA LEU A 55 19.42 4.89 15.82
C LEU A 55 18.36 3.78 15.87
N ARG A 56 18.16 3.21 17.06
CA ARG A 56 17.02 2.32 17.31
C ARG A 56 15.85 3.14 17.81
N LEU A 57 14.75 3.09 17.08
CA LEU A 57 13.50 3.74 17.38
C LEU A 57 12.51 2.72 17.94
N THR A 58 11.85 3.10 19.01
CA THR A 58 10.66 2.40 19.51
C THR A 58 9.52 2.49 18.49
N VAL A 59 8.48 1.68 18.69
CA VAL A 59 7.25 1.74 17.85
C VAL A 59 6.67 3.16 17.84
N ALA A 60 6.60 3.82 19.00
CA ALA A 60 6.04 5.16 19.15
C ALA A 60 6.91 6.25 18.50
N GLU A 61 8.23 6.23 18.71
CA GLU A 61 9.14 7.19 18.06
C GLU A 61 9.16 7.02 16.54
N SER A 62 9.04 5.78 16.07
CA SER A 62 8.94 5.50 14.63
C SER A 62 7.67 6.11 14.03
N ALA A 63 6.53 6.01 14.73
CA ALA A 63 5.29 6.63 14.28
C ALA A 63 5.44 8.16 14.22
N ALA A 64 5.97 8.79 15.28
CA ALA A 64 6.21 10.22 15.30
C ALA A 64 7.17 10.69 14.18
N LEU A 65 8.19 9.89 13.83
CA LEU A 65 9.07 10.19 12.71
C LEU A 65 8.36 10.08 11.36
N ILE A 66 7.51 9.06 11.17
CA ILE A 66 6.69 8.92 9.96
C ILE A 66 5.77 10.14 9.79
N ASP A 67 5.17 10.62 10.88
CA ASP A 67 4.31 11.80 10.87
C ASP A 67 5.07 13.05 10.45
N ALA A 68 6.28 13.22 10.97
CA ALA A 68 7.15 14.34 10.61
C ALA A 68 7.62 14.27 9.14
N LEU A 69 7.86 13.07 8.60
CA LEU A 69 8.27 12.85 7.21
C LEU A 69 7.11 13.03 6.22
N MET A 70 5.88 12.74 6.65
CA MET A 70 4.67 12.81 5.83
C MET A 70 3.58 13.68 6.51
N PRO A 71 3.81 15.00 6.67
CA PRO A 71 2.95 15.87 7.48
C PRO A 71 1.50 16.01 6.98
N ALA A 72 1.19 15.55 5.76
CA ALA A 72 -0.15 15.61 5.17
C ALA A 72 -0.95 14.29 5.25
N HIS A 73 -0.40 13.19 5.78
CA HIS A 73 -1.07 11.88 5.77
C HIS A 73 -1.34 11.26 7.14
N HIS A 74 -0.95 11.92 8.24
CA HIS A 74 -1.37 11.52 9.58
C HIS A 74 -2.56 12.37 10.04
N SER A 75 -3.74 12.06 9.51
CA SER A 75 -4.95 12.41 10.22
C SER A 75 -5.09 11.37 11.34
N PRO A 76 -5.18 11.74 12.64
CA PRO A 76 -5.35 10.77 13.74
C PRO A 76 -6.64 9.93 13.65
N ASN A 77 -7.54 10.27 12.71
CA ASN A 77 -8.73 9.51 12.36
C ASN A 77 -8.54 8.57 11.14
N LEU A 78 -7.34 8.48 10.58
CA LEU A 78 -7.04 7.61 9.44
C LEU A 78 -6.75 6.21 9.97
N LEU A 79 -7.73 5.31 9.83
CA LEU A 79 -7.59 3.93 10.23
C LEU A 79 -6.63 3.22 9.27
N HIS A 80 -5.50 2.74 9.79
CA HIS A 80 -4.69 1.77 9.07
C HIS A 80 -5.46 0.46 9.02
N THR A 81 -5.83 0.01 7.81
CA THR A 81 -6.67 -1.19 7.66
C THR A 81 -6.05 -2.41 8.34
N THR A 82 -4.72 -2.48 8.40
CA THR A 82 -3.93 -3.56 9.00
C THR A 82 -4.25 -3.81 10.48
N ASP A 83 -4.52 -2.77 11.27
CA ASP A 83 -4.81 -2.94 12.70
C ASP A 83 -6.23 -3.45 12.98
N LEU A 84 -7.10 -3.43 11.95
CA LEU A 84 -8.50 -3.87 12.01
C LEU A 84 -8.73 -5.22 11.29
N GLY A 85 -7.66 -5.88 10.82
CA GLY A 85 -7.79 -7.08 9.98
C GLY A 85 -8.40 -6.81 8.59
N LEU A 86 -8.42 -5.55 8.17
CA LEU A 86 -8.90 -5.12 6.85
C LEU A 86 -7.72 -4.85 5.92
N VAL A 87 -7.95 -5.00 4.63
CA VAL A 87 -6.99 -4.69 3.57
C VAL A 87 -7.69 -3.82 2.53
N ALA A 88 -6.98 -2.81 2.05
CA ALA A 88 -7.38 -2.02 0.89
C ALA A 88 -6.51 -2.42 -0.30
N GLU A 89 -7.11 -2.92 -1.37
CA GLU A 89 -6.40 -3.37 -2.57
C GLU A 89 -6.91 -2.65 -3.82
N ARG A 90 -6.01 -2.51 -4.80
CA ARG A 90 -6.30 -1.99 -6.13
C ARG A 90 -6.49 -3.18 -7.06
N ILE A 91 -7.68 -3.34 -7.62
CA ILE A 91 -7.99 -4.42 -8.56
C ILE A 91 -8.27 -3.79 -9.92
N GLU A 92 -7.44 -4.12 -10.91
CA GLU A 92 -7.64 -3.67 -12.29
C GLU A 92 -8.68 -4.53 -12.99
N LEU A 93 -9.64 -3.88 -13.65
CA LEU A 93 -10.64 -4.56 -14.46
C LEU A 93 -10.12 -4.71 -15.88
N SER A 94 -9.88 -5.95 -16.30
CA SER A 94 -9.43 -6.26 -17.66
C SER A 94 -10.41 -5.72 -18.73
N THR A 95 -9.89 -5.34 -19.90
CA THR A 95 -10.74 -4.93 -21.03
C THR A 95 -11.59 -6.06 -21.60
N VAL A 96 -11.16 -7.30 -21.39
CA VAL A 96 -11.91 -8.51 -21.75
C VAL A 96 -12.74 -9.07 -20.59
N SER A 97 -12.81 -8.36 -19.46
CA SER A 97 -13.63 -8.79 -18.33
C SER A 97 -15.10 -8.85 -18.71
N HIS A 98 -15.79 -9.87 -18.20
CA HIS A 98 -17.23 -10.05 -18.24
C HIS A 98 -18.01 -8.82 -17.73
N TRP A 99 -17.40 -8.04 -16.82
CA TRP A 99 -18.03 -6.86 -16.23
C TRP A 99 -17.85 -5.59 -17.04
N ASN A 100 -17.07 -5.62 -18.13
CA ASN A 100 -16.89 -4.47 -19.00
C ASN A 100 -18.25 -4.03 -19.59
N GLY A 101 -18.63 -2.78 -19.30
CA GLY A 101 -19.91 -2.19 -19.70
C GLY A 101 -21.10 -2.52 -18.79
N ARG A 102 -20.94 -3.40 -17.79
CA ARG A 102 -22.01 -3.79 -16.85
C ARG A 102 -22.08 -2.86 -15.63
N LEU A 103 -23.19 -2.90 -14.90
CA LEU A 103 -23.37 -2.08 -13.70
C LEU A 103 -22.62 -2.69 -12.51
N LEU A 104 -22.04 -1.85 -11.68
CA LEU A 104 -21.33 -2.23 -10.46
C LEU A 104 -22.22 -3.08 -9.55
N GLY A 105 -23.51 -2.74 -9.42
CA GLY A 105 -24.47 -3.47 -8.59
C GLY A 105 -24.70 -4.92 -9.03
N GLU A 106 -24.44 -5.25 -10.30
CA GLU A 106 -24.59 -6.62 -10.82
C GLU A 106 -23.51 -7.56 -10.26
N THR A 107 -22.37 -7.03 -9.82
CA THR A 107 -21.31 -7.80 -9.15
C THR A 107 -21.75 -8.34 -7.80
N ARG A 108 -22.74 -7.67 -7.16
CA ARG A 108 -23.15 -7.91 -5.77
C ARG A 108 -21.98 -7.97 -4.79
N MET A 109 -20.91 -7.20 -5.07
CA MET A 109 -19.60 -7.31 -4.40
C MET A 109 -19.71 -7.44 -2.88
N ARG A 110 -20.41 -6.50 -2.25
CA ARG A 110 -20.56 -6.47 -0.78
C ARG A 110 -21.33 -7.65 -0.23
N THR A 111 -22.35 -8.12 -0.96
CA THR A 111 -23.20 -9.23 -0.51
C THR A 111 -22.51 -10.57 -0.67
N GLU A 112 -21.77 -10.77 -1.76
CA GLU A 112 -21.12 -12.06 -2.06
C GLU A 112 -19.77 -12.22 -1.36
N THR A 113 -19.04 -11.12 -1.10
CA THR A 113 -17.66 -11.18 -0.61
C THR A 113 -17.44 -10.50 0.74
N GLY A 114 -18.40 -9.69 1.20
CA GLY A 114 -18.20 -8.81 2.35
C GLY A 114 -17.27 -7.61 2.09
N ALA A 115 -16.64 -7.53 0.92
CA ALA A 115 -15.76 -6.42 0.53
C ALA A 115 -16.55 -5.29 -0.14
N SER A 116 -16.10 -4.05 0.07
CA SER A 116 -16.75 -2.85 -0.46
C SER A 116 -15.84 -2.12 -1.44
N ILE A 117 -16.38 -1.76 -2.59
CA ILE A 117 -15.72 -0.86 -3.54
C ILE A 117 -15.95 0.57 -3.07
N VAL A 118 -14.88 1.26 -2.71
CA VAL A 118 -14.95 2.61 -2.12
C VAL A 118 -14.59 3.71 -3.12
N ALA A 119 -13.90 3.36 -4.19
CA ALA A 119 -13.60 4.26 -5.30
C ALA A 119 -13.32 3.49 -6.59
N VAL A 120 -13.56 4.14 -7.73
CA VAL A 120 -13.08 3.69 -9.04
C VAL A 120 -12.16 4.76 -9.59
N LEU A 121 -10.95 4.36 -9.98
CA LEU A 121 -10.01 5.18 -10.70
C LEU A 121 -10.20 4.90 -12.19
N ARG A 122 -10.57 5.93 -12.93
CA ARG A 122 -10.68 5.86 -14.39
C ARG A 122 -9.74 6.88 -14.98
N ARG A 123 -8.71 6.40 -15.69
CA ARG A 123 -7.63 7.22 -16.24
C ARG A 123 -6.86 7.96 -15.13
N ALA A 124 -7.21 9.20 -14.84
CA ALA A 124 -6.59 10.05 -13.82
C ALA A 124 -7.61 10.67 -12.85
N GLU A 125 -8.88 10.27 -12.95
CA GLU A 125 -9.95 10.76 -12.09
C GLU A 125 -10.36 9.68 -11.09
N ALA A 126 -10.45 10.06 -9.82
CA ALA A 126 -10.97 9.21 -8.76
C ALA A 126 -12.45 9.50 -8.58
N ILE A 127 -13.29 8.47 -8.74
CA ILE A 127 -14.73 8.52 -8.54
C ILE A 127 -15.01 7.87 -7.18
N PRO A 128 -15.17 8.65 -6.11
CA PRO A 128 -15.42 8.11 -4.78
C PRO A 128 -16.85 7.58 -4.68
N SER A 129 -17.04 6.56 -3.85
CA SER A 129 -18.35 5.98 -3.51
C SER A 129 -19.25 5.74 -4.73
N PRO A 130 -18.79 4.95 -5.72
CA PRO A 130 -19.56 4.67 -6.91
C PRO A 130 -20.90 4.01 -6.54
N ALA A 131 -21.99 4.53 -7.08
CA ALA A 131 -23.31 4.00 -6.87
C ALA A 131 -23.51 2.65 -7.62
N PRO A 132 -24.49 1.82 -7.24
CA PRO A 132 -24.70 0.52 -7.89
C PRO A 132 -25.04 0.60 -9.39
N ASP A 133 -25.51 1.75 -9.87
CA ASP A 133 -25.77 2.04 -11.28
C ASP A 133 -24.52 2.55 -12.03
N PHE A 134 -23.37 2.64 -11.37
CA PHE A 134 -22.10 2.95 -12.00
C PHE A 134 -21.75 1.90 -13.05
N ARG A 135 -21.49 2.33 -14.29
CA ARG A 135 -21.03 1.44 -15.37
C ARG A 135 -19.53 1.23 -15.29
N LEU A 136 -19.16 -0.02 -15.08
CA LEU A 136 -17.77 -0.48 -15.13
C LEU A 136 -17.25 -0.44 -16.57
N ALA A 137 -15.98 -0.11 -16.72
CA ALA A 137 -15.29 -0.12 -18.00
C ALA A 137 -13.97 -0.88 -17.86
N GLY A 138 -13.61 -1.59 -18.93
CA GLY A 138 -12.28 -2.14 -19.07
C GLY A 138 -11.20 -1.08 -18.89
N GLY A 139 -10.18 -1.38 -18.07
CA GLY A 139 -9.12 -0.46 -17.68
C GLY A 139 -9.44 0.38 -16.43
N ASP A 140 -10.60 0.21 -15.81
CA ASP A 140 -10.87 0.78 -14.48
C ASP A 140 -10.00 0.11 -13.42
N THR A 141 -9.54 0.88 -12.43
CA THR A 141 -8.96 0.33 -11.21
C THR A 141 -9.91 0.56 -10.05
N LEU A 142 -10.42 -0.52 -9.46
CA LEU A 142 -11.32 -0.47 -8.32
C LEU A 142 -10.52 -0.50 -7.02
N ILE A 143 -10.82 0.42 -6.12
CA ILE A 143 -10.31 0.41 -4.75
C ILE A 143 -11.30 -0.39 -3.90
N VAL A 144 -10.87 -1.55 -3.43
CA VAL A 144 -11.70 -2.47 -2.66
C VAL A 144 -11.17 -2.57 -1.24
N ILE A 145 -12.06 -2.49 -0.25
CA ILE A 145 -11.72 -2.65 1.17
C ILE A 145 -12.54 -3.81 1.75
N GLY A 146 -11.87 -4.73 2.44
CA GLY A 146 -12.50 -5.89 3.07
C GLY A 146 -11.50 -6.71 3.89
N THR A 147 -11.91 -7.88 4.37
CA THR A 147 -10.93 -8.85 4.91
C THR A 147 -10.10 -9.43 3.77
N ARG A 148 -8.99 -10.12 4.08
CA ARG A 148 -8.15 -10.76 3.05
C ARG A 148 -8.97 -11.73 2.19
N GLU A 149 -9.80 -12.55 2.83
CA GLU A 149 -10.67 -13.53 2.16
C GLU A 149 -11.70 -12.83 1.26
N GLY A 150 -12.29 -11.72 1.74
CA GLY A 150 -13.25 -10.94 0.95
C GLY A 150 -12.61 -10.28 -0.27
N ILE A 151 -11.37 -9.79 -0.15
CA ILE A 151 -10.62 -9.22 -1.27
C ILE A 151 -10.25 -10.29 -2.31
N GLU A 152 -9.82 -11.48 -1.87
CA GLU A 152 -9.55 -12.60 -2.80
C GLU A 152 -10.81 -13.02 -3.57
N ALA A 153 -11.96 -13.13 -2.88
CA ALA A 153 -13.23 -13.40 -3.53
C ALA A 153 -13.65 -12.29 -4.50
N ALA A 154 -13.42 -11.02 -4.13
CA ALA A 154 -13.69 -9.87 -5.00
C ALA A 154 -12.83 -9.90 -6.27
N ALA A 155 -11.55 -10.24 -6.14
CA ALA A 155 -10.65 -10.41 -7.28
C ALA A 155 -11.11 -11.52 -8.21
N GLN A 156 -11.59 -12.65 -7.67
CA GLN A 156 -12.15 -13.73 -8.49
C GLN A 156 -13.41 -13.31 -9.25
N ILE A 157 -14.32 -12.58 -8.60
CA ILE A 157 -15.52 -12.04 -9.28
C ILE A 157 -15.09 -11.11 -10.41
N LEU A 158 -14.23 -10.11 -10.14
CA LEU A 158 -13.82 -9.10 -11.12
C LEU A 158 -12.95 -9.68 -12.25
N GLY A 159 -12.17 -10.71 -11.96
CA GLY A 159 -11.31 -11.41 -12.93
C GLY A 159 -12.05 -12.35 -13.88
N ARG A 160 -13.38 -12.42 -13.82
CA ARG A 160 -14.18 -13.20 -14.76
C ARG A 160 -14.14 -12.58 -16.15
N GLU A 161 -13.83 -13.38 -17.16
CA GLU A 161 -13.85 -13.03 -18.60
C GLU A 161 -15.11 -13.57 -19.27
#